data_AF-A0A5C9BH23-F1
#
_entry.id   AF-A0A5C9BH23-F1
#
_cell.length_a   1.000
_cell.length_b   1.000
_cell.length_c   1.000
_cell.angle_alpha   90.00
_cell.angle_beta   90.00
_cell.angle_gamma   90.00
#
_symmetry.space_group_name_H-M   'P 1'
#
loop_
_entity.id
_entity.type
_entity.pdbx_description
1 polymer ?
#
loop_
_entity_poly.entity_id
_entity_poly.type
_entity_poly.pdbx_seq_one_letter_code
_entity_poly.pdbx_strand_id
1 'polypeptide(L)'
;MPFRNLGGMFDLGWPHLGEVLAHHVQRMVSSGRRVIFFITYHYSKGDPQRGCAGFNYDTGAAIAHTYEIRRQVEHIFGAAHGTVYPLVCGFETDEDALILHGTGGQKLELAALTTSDRATLELRLAALLPDMPAQMRADLMPLLHGNLEHIEQARAQMRRNERSLDIEHREWMICLGRGFDFLHTPNLALIIGPYSPKLDEPIKTAAGIIQANMAAGRVPDDGFLLLASVPYDEIGVDRARAELKSRFLSQFAAEVIRAEFPELAGKMAMRTAVLDWRSRHLETLGGQD
;
A
#
# COMPACT_ATOMS: atom_id res chain seq x y z
N MET A 1 -8.98 3.68 5.52
CA MET A 1 -8.05 2.67 6.07
C MET A 1 -7.19 2.14 4.93
N PRO A 2 -5.85 2.07 5.07
CA PRO A 2 -5.02 1.51 4.01
C PRO A 2 -5.03 -0.02 4.07
N PHE A 3 -5.07 -0.65 2.89
CA PHE A 3 -4.75 -2.05 2.70
C PHE A 3 -3.39 -2.10 2.03
N ARG A 4 -2.47 -2.89 2.60
CA ARG A 4 -1.11 -3.01 2.07
C ARG A 4 -0.82 -4.48 1.81
N ASN A 5 -0.27 -4.74 0.64
CA ASN A 5 0.32 -6.01 0.29
C ASN A 5 1.50 -5.73 -0.63
N LEU A 6 2.44 -6.68 -0.72
CA LEU A 6 3.57 -6.54 -1.62
C LEU A 6 3.07 -6.31 -3.06
N GLY A 7 3.61 -5.28 -3.72
CA GLY A 7 3.19 -4.87 -5.06
C GLY A 7 1.76 -4.33 -5.19
N GLY A 8 0.98 -4.20 -4.11
CA GLY A 8 -0.45 -3.90 -4.22
C GLY A 8 -1.26 -5.04 -4.86
N MET A 9 -0.73 -6.27 -4.81
CA MET A 9 -1.39 -7.45 -5.36
C MET A 9 -2.52 -7.88 -4.43
N PHE A 10 -3.76 -7.60 -4.84
CA PHE A 10 -4.98 -8.01 -4.16
C PHE A 10 -5.91 -8.78 -5.07
N ASP A 11 -6.71 -9.66 -4.46
CA ASP A 11 -7.86 -10.33 -5.06
C ASP A 11 -9.03 -10.25 -4.08
N LEU A 12 -10.10 -9.53 -4.44
CA LEU A 12 -11.29 -9.36 -3.61
C LEU A 12 -12.17 -10.61 -3.54
N GLY A 13 -11.91 -11.62 -4.38
CA GLY A 13 -12.45 -12.96 -4.23
C GLY A 13 -11.83 -13.74 -3.06
N TRP A 14 -10.68 -13.30 -2.53
CA TRP A 14 -10.09 -13.89 -1.34
C TRP A 14 -10.99 -13.63 -0.11
N PRO A 15 -11.48 -14.68 0.59
CA PRO A 15 -12.53 -14.52 1.60
C PRO A 15 -12.18 -13.49 2.68
N HIS A 16 -10.95 -13.53 3.21
CA HIS A 16 -10.59 -12.62 4.29
C HIS A 16 -10.53 -11.16 3.84
N LEU A 17 -9.97 -10.87 2.66
CA LEU A 17 -9.91 -9.50 2.15
C LEU A 17 -11.31 -8.99 1.80
N GLY A 18 -12.09 -9.80 1.08
CA GLY A 18 -13.45 -9.48 0.68
C GLY A 18 -14.35 -9.17 1.88
N GLU A 19 -14.33 -10.01 2.92
CA GLU A 19 -15.10 -9.78 4.15
C GLU A 19 -14.68 -8.49 4.88
N VAL A 20 -13.38 -8.29 5.09
CA VAL A 20 -12.87 -7.09 5.79
C VAL A 20 -13.23 -5.82 5.03
N LEU A 21 -13.12 -5.86 3.70
CA LEU A 21 -13.49 -4.74 2.84
C LEU A 21 -15.01 -4.47 2.89
N ALA A 22 -15.83 -5.50 2.70
CA ALA A 22 -17.28 -5.40 2.70
C ALA A 22 -17.80 -4.85 4.04
N HIS A 23 -17.29 -5.37 5.16
CA HIS A 23 -17.66 -4.86 6.48
C HIS A 23 -17.26 -3.40 6.69
N HIS A 24 -16.08 -2.99 6.21
CA HIS A 24 -15.67 -1.58 6.30
C HIS A 24 -16.57 -0.67 5.47
N VAL A 25 -16.83 -1.04 4.21
CA VAL A 25 -17.71 -0.29 3.31
C VAL A 25 -19.12 -0.20 3.90
N GLN A 26 -19.68 -1.32 4.35
CA GLN A 26 -21.01 -1.35 4.95
C GLN A 26 -21.11 -0.42 6.16
N ARG A 27 -20.11 -0.42 7.04
CA ARG A 27 -20.04 0.47 8.22
C ARG A 27 -20.02 1.95 7.83
N MET A 28 -19.30 2.31 6.77
CA MET A 28 -19.25 3.69 6.29
C MET A 28 -20.57 4.09 5.64
N VAL A 29 -21.11 3.25 4.76
CA VAL A 29 -22.38 3.51 4.08
C VAL A 29 -23.55 3.57 5.05
N SER A 30 -23.61 2.70 6.06
CA SER A 30 -24.65 2.74 7.10
C SER A 30 -24.61 4.02 7.94
N SER A 31 -23.46 4.71 7.97
CA SER A 31 -23.30 6.02 8.61
C SER A 31 -23.62 7.21 7.68
N GLY A 32 -24.20 6.94 6.49
CA GLY A 32 -24.51 7.94 5.48
C GLY A 32 -23.29 8.46 4.70
N ARG A 33 -22.13 7.80 4.85
CA ARG A 33 -20.89 8.19 4.17
C ARG A 33 -20.73 7.47 2.84
N ARG A 34 -20.04 8.14 1.93
CA ARG A 34 -19.56 7.58 0.67
C ARG A 34 -18.11 7.12 0.82
N VAL A 35 -17.69 6.18 -0.01
CA VAL A 35 -16.34 5.61 0.02
C VAL A 35 -15.66 5.82 -1.32
N ILE A 36 -14.49 6.46 -1.31
CA ILE A 36 -13.56 6.45 -2.44
C ILE A 36 -12.52 5.39 -2.15
N PHE A 37 -12.40 4.41 -3.04
CA PHE A 37 -11.42 3.34 -2.94
C PHE A 37 -10.25 3.64 -3.89
N PHE A 38 -9.12 4.10 -3.34
CA PHE A 38 -7.91 4.30 -4.11
C PHE A 38 -7.24 2.96 -4.41
N ILE A 39 -7.08 2.66 -5.70
CA ILE A 39 -6.39 1.48 -6.20
C ILE A 39 -5.09 1.95 -6.82
N THR A 40 -3.97 1.62 -6.18
CA THR A 40 -2.72 2.33 -6.43
C THR A 40 -1.67 1.45 -7.10
N TYR A 41 -0.91 2.05 -8.02
CA TYR A 41 0.35 1.52 -8.53
C TYR A 41 1.40 2.63 -8.48
N HIS A 42 2.68 2.28 -8.62
CA HIS A 42 3.74 3.27 -8.73
C HIS A 42 4.75 2.87 -9.80
N TYR A 43 5.42 3.87 -10.35
CA TYR A 43 6.53 3.72 -11.29
C TYR A 43 7.47 4.93 -11.18
N SER A 44 8.68 4.78 -11.67
CA SER A 44 9.62 5.89 -11.85
C SER A 44 9.74 6.22 -13.34
N LYS A 45 9.67 7.50 -13.67
CA LYS A 45 9.85 7.98 -15.04
C LYS A 45 11.32 7.95 -15.48
N GLY A 46 12.24 8.28 -14.58
CA GLY A 46 13.66 8.39 -14.86
C GLY A 46 14.40 7.06 -14.85
N ASP A 47 13.94 6.08 -14.06
CA ASP A 47 14.53 4.73 -14.05
C ASP A 47 13.47 3.65 -13.75
N PRO A 48 13.14 2.77 -14.71
CA PRO A 48 12.20 1.68 -14.49
C PRO A 48 12.55 0.80 -13.27
N GLN A 49 13.83 0.64 -12.92
CA GLN A 49 14.25 -0.17 -11.76
C GLN A 49 13.90 0.44 -10.41
N ARG A 50 13.50 1.72 -10.38
CA ARG A 50 12.92 2.38 -9.19
C ARG A 50 11.39 2.24 -9.13
N GLY A 51 10.79 1.53 -10.08
CA GLY A 51 9.37 1.20 -10.09
C GLY A 51 9.01 0.00 -9.21
N CYS A 52 7.82 -0.57 -9.44
CA CYS A 52 7.30 -1.63 -8.59
C CYS A 52 8.05 -2.97 -8.78
N ALA A 53 8.91 -3.31 -7.82
CA ALA A 53 9.58 -4.61 -7.78
C ALA A 53 8.60 -5.80 -7.68
N GLY A 54 7.43 -5.61 -7.07
CA GLY A 54 6.38 -6.63 -6.99
C GLY A 54 5.82 -7.06 -8.34
N PHE A 55 5.96 -6.24 -9.38
CA PHE A 55 5.63 -6.56 -10.77
C PHE A 55 6.88 -6.68 -11.65
N ASN A 56 8.05 -6.97 -11.08
CA ASN A 56 9.32 -7.05 -11.80
C ASN A 56 9.60 -5.78 -12.65
N TYR A 57 9.25 -4.61 -12.12
CA TYR A 57 9.41 -3.31 -12.78
C TYR A 57 8.55 -3.12 -14.05
N ASP A 58 7.61 -4.05 -14.31
CA ASP A 58 6.64 -3.92 -15.39
C ASP A 58 5.49 -2.99 -14.96
N THR A 59 5.60 -1.73 -15.38
CA THR A 59 4.57 -0.71 -15.13
C THR A 59 3.24 -1.05 -15.82
N GLY A 60 3.29 -1.71 -16.97
CA GLY A 60 2.08 -2.13 -17.70
C GLY A 60 1.32 -3.20 -16.94
N ALA A 61 2.02 -4.20 -16.41
CA ALA A 61 1.44 -5.25 -15.56
C ALA A 61 0.85 -4.65 -14.27
N ALA A 62 1.56 -3.74 -13.60
CA ALA A 62 1.06 -3.06 -12.40
C ALA A 62 -0.24 -2.28 -12.68
N ILE A 63 -0.29 -1.52 -13.78
CA ILE A 63 -1.49 -0.80 -14.21
C ILE A 63 -2.64 -1.78 -14.53
N ALA A 64 -2.37 -2.84 -15.29
CA ALA A 64 -3.37 -3.84 -15.64
C ALA A 64 -4.02 -4.46 -14.38
N HIS A 65 -3.20 -4.75 -13.37
CA HIS A 65 -3.67 -5.26 -12.08
C HIS A 65 -4.58 -4.27 -11.33
N THR A 66 -4.29 -2.96 -11.38
CA THR A 66 -5.20 -1.98 -10.76
C THR A 66 -6.59 -1.94 -11.42
N TYR A 67 -6.66 -2.14 -12.74
CA TYR A 67 -7.93 -2.26 -13.43
C TYR A 67 -8.67 -3.56 -13.13
N GLU A 68 -7.95 -4.67 -12.89
CA GLU A 68 -8.51 -5.92 -12.36
C GLU A 68 -9.24 -5.66 -11.04
N ILE A 69 -8.56 -5.04 -10.08
CA ILE A 69 -9.14 -4.71 -8.77
C ILE A 69 -10.35 -3.77 -8.95
N ARG A 70 -10.27 -2.77 -9.83
CA ARG A 70 -11.40 -1.87 -10.11
C ARG A 70 -12.64 -2.66 -10.54
N ARG A 71 -12.49 -3.60 -11.49
CA ARG A 71 -13.60 -4.46 -11.94
C ARG A 71 -14.19 -5.27 -10.80
N GLN A 72 -13.36 -5.80 -9.91
CA GLN A 72 -13.83 -6.56 -8.74
C GLN A 72 -14.60 -5.67 -7.76
N VAL A 73 -14.14 -4.43 -7.50
CA VAL A 73 -14.89 -3.47 -6.66
C VAL A 73 -16.24 -3.14 -7.30
N GLU A 74 -16.29 -2.86 -8.60
CA GLU A 74 -17.52 -2.57 -9.33
C GLU A 74 -18.48 -3.77 -9.36
N HIS A 75 -17.95 -5.00 -9.43
CA HIS A 75 -18.74 -6.22 -9.34
C HIS A 75 -19.40 -6.40 -7.96
N ILE A 76 -18.67 -6.09 -6.88
CA ILE A 76 -19.15 -6.29 -5.51
C ILE A 76 -20.09 -5.16 -5.06
N PHE A 77 -19.76 -3.91 -5.37
CA PHE A 77 -20.46 -2.73 -4.83
C PHE A 77 -21.32 -1.99 -5.85
N GLY A 78 -21.32 -2.44 -7.10
CA GLY A 78 -22.11 -1.89 -8.19
C GLY A 78 -21.36 -0.86 -9.05
N ALA A 79 -21.64 -0.89 -10.36
CA ALA A 79 -21.00 -0.04 -11.36
C ALA A 79 -21.62 1.37 -11.50
N ALA A 80 -22.64 1.70 -10.70
CA ALA A 80 -23.29 3.02 -10.72
C ALA A 80 -22.54 4.08 -9.86
N HIS A 81 -21.53 3.64 -9.10
CA HIS A 81 -20.62 4.47 -8.28
C HIS A 81 -21.26 5.46 -7.29
N GLY A 82 -22.53 5.28 -6.92
CA GLY A 82 -23.25 6.21 -6.04
C GLY A 82 -22.74 6.23 -4.59
N THR A 83 -22.30 5.08 -4.09
CA THR A 83 -21.85 4.90 -2.69
C THR A 83 -20.37 4.55 -2.59
N VAL A 84 -19.85 3.76 -3.53
CA VAL A 84 -18.44 3.33 -3.62
C VAL A 84 -17.88 3.73 -4.98
N TYR A 85 -16.77 4.45 -5.00
CA TYR A 85 -16.07 4.82 -6.23
C TYR A 85 -14.65 4.23 -6.24
N PRO A 86 -14.35 3.25 -7.12
CA PRO A 86 -13.00 2.71 -7.30
C PRO A 86 -12.16 3.60 -8.21
N LEU A 87 -11.29 4.41 -7.61
CA LEU A 87 -10.39 5.32 -8.32
C LEU A 87 -9.02 4.65 -8.52
N VAL A 88 -8.68 4.35 -9.76
CA VAL A 88 -7.31 3.94 -10.12
C VAL A 88 -6.41 5.18 -10.10
N CYS A 89 -5.32 5.09 -9.34
CA CYS A 89 -4.41 6.20 -9.10
C CYS A 89 -2.95 5.75 -9.17
N GLY A 90 -2.19 6.30 -10.11
CA GLY A 90 -0.74 6.09 -10.22
C GLY A 90 0.05 7.07 -9.37
N PHE A 91 1.23 6.64 -8.93
CA PHE A 91 2.23 7.47 -8.27
C PHE A 91 3.52 7.43 -9.10
N GLU A 92 3.87 8.56 -9.70
CA GLU A 92 5.19 8.75 -10.32
C GLU A 92 6.17 9.14 -9.19
N THR A 93 7.16 8.30 -8.92
CA THR A 93 7.98 8.39 -7.70
C THR A 93 9.12 9.40 -7.79
N ASP A 94 9.48 9.89 -8.98
CA ASP A 94 10.57 10.85 -9.10
C ASP A 94 10.13 12.22 -8.58
N GLU A 95 8.92 12.66 -8.97
CA GLU A 95 8.34 13.94 -8.59
C GLU A 95 7.23 13.81 -7.52
N ASP A 96 7.00 12.60 -7.00
CA ASP A 96 5.87 12.23 -6.12
C ASP A 96 4.51 12.66 -6.71
N ALA A 97 4.35 12.54 -8.02
CA ALA A 97 3.19 13.05 -8.73
C ALA A 97 2.06 12.02 -8.83
N LEU A 98 0.82 12.46 -8.57
CA LEU A 98 -0.35 11.62 -8.77
C LEU A 98 -0.78 11.58 -10.25
N ILE A 99 -1.30 10.42 -10.64
CA ILE A 99 -1.94 10.20 -11.94
C ILE A 99 -3.34 9.65 -11.67
N LEU A 100 -4.38 10.38 -12.06
CA LEU A 100 -5.76 9.90 -11.95
C LEU A 100 -6.21 9.29 -13.27
N HIS A 101 -6.84 8.12 -13.20
CA HIS A 101 -7.35 7.44 -14.38
C HIS A 101 -8.85 7.69 -14.55
N GLY A 102 -9.22 8.21 -15.72
CA GLY A 102 -10.60 8.44 -16.13
C GLY A 102 -11.30 7.17 -16.61
N THR A 103 -12.56 7.31 -16.95
CA THR A 103 -13.43 6.19 -17.39
C THR A 103 -13.17 5.76 -18.84
N GLY A 104 -12.74 6.69 -19.70
CA GLY A 104 -12.47 6.44 -21.12
C GLY A 104 -10.98 6.21 -21.43
N GLY A 105 -10.19 5.78 -20.44
CA GLY A 105 -8.74 5.58 -20.59
C GLY A 105 -7.91 6.87 -20.57
N GLN A 106 -8.55 8.05 -20.44
CA GLN A 106 -7.83 9.30 -20.24
C GLN A 106 -7.11 9.27 -18.88
N LYS A 107 -6.01 10.01 -18.79
CA LYS A 107 -5.26 10.19 -17.54
C LYS A 107 -5.09 11.68 -17.26
N LEU A 108 -5.17 12.03 -15.98
CA LEU A 108 -4.79 13.34 -15.48
C LEU A 108 -3.49 13.19 -14.70
N GLU A 109 -2.37 13.53 -15.35
CA GLU A 109 -1.04 13.50 -14.76
C GLU A 109 -0.75 14.85 -14.11
N LEU A 110 -0.67 14.89 -12.77
CA LEU A 110 -0.45 16.16 -12.07
C LEU A 110 0.94 16.74 -12.32
N ALA A 111 1.94 15.91 -12.67
CA ALA A 111 3.26 16.38 -13.10
C ALA A 111 3.18 17.25 -14.37
N ALA A 112 2.18 17.08 -15.23
CA ALA A 112 2.02 17.92 -16.42
C ALA A 112 1.42 19.31 -16.12
N LEU A 113 1.01 19.55 -14.86
CA LEU A 113 0.35 20.77 -14.41
C LEU A 113 1.25 21.57 -13.46
N THR A 114 0.81 22.80 -13.20
CA THR A 114 1.43 23.73 -12.26
C THR A 114 0.41 24.28 -11.26
N THR A 115 0.85 25.02 -10.25
CA THR A 115 -0.06 25.73 -9.33
C THR A 115 -0.96 26.75 -10.04
N SER A 116 -0.59 27.24 -11.23
CA SER A 116 -1.46 28.14 -12.00
C SER A 116 -2.67 27.42 -12.60
N ASP A 117 -2.60 26.11 -12.80
CA ASP A 117 -3.69 25.29 -13.35
C ASP A 117 -4.81 24.99 -12.33
N ARG A 118 -4.62 25.36 -11.04
CA ARG A 118 -5.60 25.12 -9.96
C ARG A 118 -7.00 25.59 -10.30
N ALA A 119 -7.12 26.74 -10.95
CA ALA A 119 -8.40 27.31 -11.34
C ALA A 119 -9.18 26.44 -12.33
N THR A 120 -8.50 25.57 -13.09
CA THR A 120 -9.11 24.67 -14.08
C THR A 120 -9.19 23.22 -13.62
N LEU A 121 -8.59 22.88 -12.48
CA LEU A 121 -8.41 21.51 -12.04
C LEU A 121 -9.74 20.81 -11.74
N GLU A 122 -10.71 21.52 -11.16
CA GLU A 122 -12.04 20.99 -10.91
C GLU A 122 -12.78 20.62 -12.21
N LEU A 123 -12.71 21.48 -13.24
CA LEU A 123 -13.28 21.19 -14.55
C LEU A 123 -12.60 19.98 -15.20
N ARG A 124 -11.27 19.89 -15.13
CA ARG A 124 -10.51 18.74 -15.64
C ARG A 124 -10.91 17.45 -14.93
N LEU A 125 -11.07 17.49 -13.60
CA LEU A 125 -11.50 16.34 -12.82
C LEU A 125 -12.94 15.91 -13.16
N ALA A 126 -13.85 16.88 -13.34
CA ALA A 126 -15.23 16.60 -13.74
C ALA A 126 -15.31 15.99 -15.15
N ALA A 127 -14.47 16.43 -16.08
CA ALA A 127 -14.37 15.83 -17.41
C ALA A 127 -13.72 14.43 -17.40
N LEU A 128 -12.74 14.21 -16.52
CA LEU A 128 -12.06 12.92 -16.36
C LEU A 128 -12.96 11.86 -15.72
N LEU A 129 -13.75 12.27 -14.72
CA LEU A 129 -14.57 11.39 -13.88
C LEU A 129 -16.04 11.89 -13.87
N PRO A 130 -16.74 11.84 -15.02
CA PRO A 130 -18.10 12.35 -15.12
C PRO A 130 -19.11 11.52 -14.31
N ASP A 131 -18.81 10.24 -14.09
CA ASP A 131 -19.60 9.29 -13.29
C ASP A 131 -19.34 9.41 -11.78
N MET A 132 -18.31 10.14 -11.35
CA MET A 132 -18.05 10.40 -9.94
C MET A 132 -19.07 11.41 -9.39
N PRO A 133 -19.73 11.16 -8.25
CA PRO A 133 -20.57 12.16 -7.60
C PRO A 133 -19.83 13.47 -7.33
N ALA A 134 -20.48 14.62 -7.58
CA ALA A 134 -19.85 15.94 -7.44
C ALA A 134 -19.21 16.18 -6.06
N GLN A 135 -19.85 15.72 -4.99
CA GLN A 135 -19.28 15.79 -3.64
C GLN A 135 -17.97 15.01 -3.52
N MET A 136 -17.88 13.80 -4.06
CA MET A 136 -16.64 13.01 -4.02
C MET A 136 -15.52 13.72 -4.80
N ARG A 137 -15.84 14.34 -5.95
CA ARG A 137 -14.86 15.16 -6.68
C ARG A 137 -14.38 16.34 -5.86
N ALA A 138 -15.30 17.05 -5.20
CA ALA A 138 -14.95 18.16 -4.31
C ALA A 138 -14.05 17.68 -3.15
N ASP A 139 -14.34 16.53 -2.55
CA ASP A 139 -13.56 15.93 -1.46
C ASP A 139 -12.14 15.53 -1.90
N LEU A 140 -11.91 15.26 -3.20
CA LEU A 140 -10.59 14.98 -3.75
C LEU A 140 -9.74 16.23 -3.97
N MET A 141 -10.36 17.40 -4.16
CA MET A 141 -9.64 18.62 -4.54
C MET A 141 -8.51 19.02 -3.58
N PRO A 142 -8.67 18.95 -2.25
CA PRO A 142 -7.57 19.25 -1.32
C PRO A 142 -6.34 18.39 -1.55
N LEU A 143 -6.51 17.10 -1.86
CA LEU A 143 -5.40 16.18 -2.16
C LEU A 143 -4.68 16.59 -3.44
N LEU A 144 -5.42 16.91 -4.51
CA LEU A 144 -4.82 17.26 -5.80
C LEU A 144 -4.10 18.61 -5.73
N HIS A 145 -4.69 19.58 -5.04
CA HIS A 145 -4.04 20.85 -4.73
C HIS A 145 -2.76 20.66 -3.91
N GLY A 146 -2.82 19.87 -2.84
CA GLY A 146 -1.62 19.55 -2.04
C GLY A 146 -0.54 18.87 -2.88
N ASN A 147 -0.91 17.95 -3.79
CA ASN A 147 0.06 17.29 -4.65
C ASN A 147 0.71 18.24 -5.68
N LEU A 148 -0.02 19.21 -6.24
CA LEU A 148 0.58 20.25 -7.10
C LEU A 148 1.62 21.09 -6.36
N GLU A 149 1.32 21.50 -5.13
CA GLU A 149 2.30 22.18 -4.24
C GLU A 149 3.52 21.29 -3.98
N HIS A 150 3.29 20.02 -3.65
CA HIS A 150 4.34 19.06 -3.34
C HIS A 150 5.27 18.79 -4.53
N ILE A 151 4.72 18.67 -5.74
CA ILE A 151 5.49 18.51 -6.98
C ILE A 151 6.41 19.72 -7.21
N GLU A 152 5.92 20.94 -7.00
CA GLU A 152 6.75 22.15 -7.14
C GLU A 152 7.89 22.18 -6.11
N GLN A 153 7.63 21.74 -4.88
CA GLN A 153 8.64 21.59 -3.84
C GLN A 153 9.67 20.53 -4.21
N ALA A 154 9.23 19.35 -4.66
CA ALA A 154 10.11 18.26 -5.11
C ALA A 154 11.03 18.73 -6.25
N ARG A 155 10.48 19.41 -7.25
CA ARG A 155 11.26 20.02 -8.35
C ARG A 155 12.25 21.07 -7.86
N ALA A 156 11.87 21.88 -6.88
CA ALA A 156 12.78 22.88 -6.31
C ALA A 156 13.95 22.21 -5.57
N GLN A 157 13.68 21.17 -4.79
CA GLN A 157 14.71 20.37 -4.11
C GLN A 157 15.65 19.70 -5.11
N MET A 158 15.10 19.10 -6.19
CA MET A 158 15.90 18.50 -7.27
C MET A 158 16.82 19.53 -7.94
N ARG A 159 16.32 20.73 -8.24
CA ARG A 159 17.15 21.83 -8.81
C ARG A 159 18.28 22.28 -7.87
N ARG A 160 18.08 22.13 -6.55
CA ARG A 160 19.09 22.45 -5.53
C ARG A 160 19.99 21.26 -5.18
N ASN A 161 19.80 20.11 -5.84
CA ASN A 161 20.44 18.84 -5.49
C ASN A 161 20.21 18.42 -4.02
N GLU A 162 19.11 18.86 -3.40
CA GLU A 162 18.73 18.55 -2.02
C GLU A 162 17.95 17.21 -1.92
N ARG A 163 17.46 16.71 -3.06
CA ARG A 163 16.70 15.45 -3.16
C ARG A 163 17.49 14.45 -4.00
N SER A 164 17.95 13.37 -3.36
CA SER A 164 18.48 12.20 -4.09
C SER A 164 17.31 11.39 -4.63
N LEU A 165 17.29 11.21 -5.95
CA LEU A 165 16.39 10.29 -6.64
C LEU A 165 16.88 8.85 -6.62
N ASP A 166 18.17 8.66 -6.29
CA ASP A 166 18.77 7.36 -6.04
C ASP A 166 18.35 6.90 -4.64
N ILE A 167 17.06 6.59 -4.57
CA ILE A 167 16.45 5.98 -3.40
C ILE A 167 16.84 4.52 -3.46
N GLU A 168 18.02 4.20 -2.93
CA GLU A 168 18.37 2.80 -2.73
C GLU A 168 17.32 2.15 -1.83
N HIS A 169 16.70 1.08 -2.34
CA HIS A 169 15.89 0.17 -1.55
C HIS A 169 16.75 -0.38 -0.40
N ARG A 170 16.38 -0.01 0.82
CA ARG A 170 17.08 -0.32 2.08
C ARG A 170 16.13 -0.95 3.08
N GLU A 171 15.05 -1.55 2.60
CA GLU A 171 14.12 -2.27 3.45
C GLU A 171 14.86 -3.42 4.15
N TRP A 172 14.79 -3.41 5.48
CA TRP A 172 15.41 -4.42 6.36
C TRP A 172 14.38 -5.03 7.32
N MET A 173 13.10 -4.74 7.12
CA MET A 173 12.01 -5.22 7.95
C MET A 173 10.92 -5.86 7.11
N ILE A 174 10.47 -7.05 7.49
CA ILE A 174 9.25 -7.68 6.96
C ILE A 174 8.15 -7.48 8.00
N CYS A 175 7.08 -6.80 7.60
CA CYS A 175 5.88 -6.60 8.41
C CYS A 175 4.75 -7.46 7.88
N LEU A 176 4.28 -8.44 8.65
CA LEU A 176 3.22 -9.35 8.25
C LEU A 176 1.94 -9.10 9.03
N GLY A 177 0.81 -8.99 8.33
CA GLY A 177 -0.49 -8.74 8.94
C GLY A 177 -1.01 -7.34 8.65
N ARG A 178 -1.45 -6.63 9.70
CA ARG A 178 -2.12 -5.31 9.61
C ARG A 178 -1.70 -4.41 10.78
N GLY A 179 -2.03 -3.12 10.67
CA GLY A 179 -1.79 -2.15 11.75
C GLY A 179 -0.45 -1.43 11.68
N PHE A 180 0.23 -1.51 10.54
CA PHE A 180 1.51 -0.83 10.29
C PHE A 180 1.31 0.60 9.74
N ASP A 181 0.19 1.25 10.06
CA ASP A 181 -0.15 2.59 9.55
C ASP A 181 0.91 3.63 9.94
N PHE A 182 1.59 3.41 11.07
CA PHE A 182 2.69 4.24 11.56
C PHE A 182 3.99 4.09 10.74
N LEU A 183 4.19 2.96 10.06
CA LEU A 183 5.35 2.74 9.17
C LEU A 183 5.04 3.31 7.78
N HIS A 184 5.20 4.62 7.66
CA HIS A 184 4.99 5.36 6.41
C HIS A 184 6.29 5.84 5.76
N THR A 185 7.43 5.68 6.45
CA THR A 185 8.75 6.00 5.91
C THR A 185 9.09 5.07 4.75
N PRO A 186 9.37 5.62 3.55
CA PRO A 186 9.83 4.81 2.41
C PRO A 186 11.12 4.03 2.73
N ASN A 187 11.31 2.88 2.07
CA ASN A 187 12.51 2.03 2.17
C ASN A 187 12.85 1.50 3.56
N LEU A 188 11.85 1.44 4.45
CA LEU A 188 12.05 0.91 5.80
C LEU A 188 11.56 -0.55 5.92
N ALA A 189 10.34 -0.81 5.45
CA ALA A 189 9.67 -2.08 5.68
C ALA A 189 8.88 -2.57 4.45
N LEU A 190 8.95 -3.88 4.22
CA LEU A 190 8.13 -4.62 3.28
C LEU A 190 6.87 -5.10 4.02
N ILE A 191 5.70 -4.55 3.67
CA ILE A 191 4.44 -4.84 4.35
C ILE A 191 3.62 -5.85 3.54
N ILE A 192 3.37 -7.02 4.12
CA ILE A 192 2.60 -8.11 3.54
C ILE A 192 1.31 -8.26 4.33
N GLY A 193 0.18 -8.15 3.65
CA GLY A 193 -1.12 -8.37 4.27
C GLY A 193 -1.58 -9.82 4.11
N PRO A 194 -2.46 -10.33 4.99
CA PRO A 194 -2.98 -11.71 4.94
C PRO A 194 -4.09 -11.84 3.88
N TYR A 195 -3.83 -11.34 2.68
CA TYR A 195 -4.82 -11.11 1.63
C TYR A 195 -4.64 -12.02 0.41
N SER A 196 -3.81 -13.05 0.52
CA SER A 196 -3.56 -14.03 -0.54
C SER A 196 -3.67 -15.45 0.01
N PRO A 197 -4.26 -16.40 -0.75
CA PRO A 197 -4.19 -17.82 -0.41
C PRO A 197 -2.76 -18.38 -0.45
N LYS A 198 -1.87 -17.73 -1.22
CA LYS A 198 -0.45 -18.05 -1.31
C LYS A 198 0.36 -17.01 -0.57
N LEU A 199 0.19 -16.99 0.75
CA LEU A 199 0.87 -16.00 1.60
C LEU A 199 2.39 -16.22 1.62
N ASP A 200 2.85 -17.43 1.30
CA ASP A 200 4.25 -17.79 1.20
C ASP A 200 4.99 -17.07 0.06
N GLU A 201 4.40 -16.95 -1.12
CA GLU A 201 5.01 -16.27 -2.28
C GLU A 201 5.50 -14.84 -1.96
N PRO A 202 4.68 -13.89 -1.45
CA PRO A 202 5.15 -12.56 -1.11
C PRO A 202 6.15 -12.56 0.05
N ILE A 203 6.11 -13.55 0.96
CA ILE A 203 7.12 -13.71 2.02
C ILE A 203 8.47 -14.08 1.40
N LYS A 204 8.49 -15.02 0.44
CA LYS A 204 9.70 -15.42 -0.29
C LYS A 204 10.28 -14.24 -1.07
N THR A 205 9.44 -13.48 -1.76
CA THR A 205 9.87 -12.27 -2.48
C THR A 205 10.48 -11.25 -1.52
N ALA A 206 9.84 -10.99 -0.37
CA ALA A 206 10.36 -10.03 0.60
C ALA A 206 11.70 -10.48 1.23
N ALA A 207 11.84 -11.77 1.55
CA ALA A 207 13.09 -12.34 2.03
C ALA A 207 14.21 -12.24 0.98
N GLY A 208 13.91 -12.53 -0.29
CA GLY A 208 14.84 -12.35 -1.40
C GLY A 208 15.29 -10.90 -1.59
N ILE A 209 14.38 -9.93 -1.42
CA ILE A 209 14.72 -8.49 -1.45
C ILE A 209 15.71 -8.16 -0.33
N ILE A 210 15.44 -8.60 0.90
CA ILE A 210 16.36 -8.35 2.03
C ILE A 210 17.73 -8.99 1.80
N GLN A 211 17.77 -10.25 1.35
CA GLN A 211 19.03 -10.92 1.04
C GLN A 211 19.83 -10.18 -0.03
N ALA A 212 19.16 -9.73 -1.09
CA ALA A 212 19.79 -8.94 -2.15
C ALA A 212 20.26 -7.56 -1.64
N ASN A 213 19.53 -6.93 -0.71
CA ASN A 213 19.94 -5.69 -0.07
C ASN A 213 21.21 -5.89 0.78
N MET A 214 21.29 -6.98 1.56
CA MET A 214 22.47 -7.34 2.36
C MET A 214 23.68 -7.64 1.48
N ALA A 215 23.51 -8.46 0.42
CA ALA A 215 24.58 -8.81 -0.50
C ALA A 215 25.14 -7.59 -1.24
N ALA A 216 24.30 -6.60 -1.54
CA ALA A 216 24.71 -5.33 -2.15
C ALA A 216 25.31 -4.33 -1.14
N GLY A 217 25.35 -4.65 0.16
CA GLY A 217 25.80 -3.74 1.21
C GLY A 217 24.87 -2.55 1.49
N ARG A 218 23.63 -2.60 0.98
CA ARG A 218 22.61 -1.54 1.15
C ARG A 218 22.04 -1.54 2.57
N VAL A 219 21.99 -2.70 3.20
CA VAL A 219 21.67 -2.86 4.63
C VAL A 219 22.79 -3.68 5.29
N PRO A 220 23.09 -3.46 6.58
CA PRO A 220 24.10 -4.25 7.28
C PRO A 220 23.78 -5.75 7.26
N ASP A 221 24.82 -6.58 7.20
CA ASP A 221 24.68 -8.04 7.21
C ASP A 221 24.57 -8.62 8.64
N ASP A 222 23.95 -7.88 9.56
CA ASP A 222 23.83 -8.21 10.98
C ASP A 222 22.43 -8.66 11.41
N GLY A 223 21.43 -8.48 10.54
CA GLY A 223 20.09 -9.00 10.76
C GLY A 223 18.99 -8.22 10.10
N PHE A 224 17.79 -8.77 10.21
CA PHE A 224 16.57 -8.13 9.74
C PHE A 224 15.43 -8.42 10.73
N LEU A 225 14.42 -7.54 10.76
CA LEU A 225 13.27 -7.71 11.65
C LEU A 225 12.09 -8.36 10.92
N LEU A 226 11.58 -9.47 11.43
CA LEU A 226 10.26 -10.00 11.10
C LEU A 226 9.27 -9.57 12.19
N LEU A 227 8.35 -8.67 11.87
CA LEU A 227 7.31 -8.17 12.77
C LEU A 227 5.93 -8.63 12.29
N ALA A 228 5.23 -9.45 13.08
CA ALA A 228 3.83 -9.79 12.82
C ALA A 228 2.89 -9.00 13.74
N SER A 229 1.85 -8.40 13.18
CA SER A 229 0.83 -7.67 13.95
C SER A 229 -0.57 -7.81 13.35
N VAL A 230 -1.58 -7.86 14.22
CA VAL A 230 -2.99 -7.88 13.85
C VAL A 230 -3.74 -6.91 14.76
N PRO A 231 -4.59 -6.02 14.21
CA PRO A 231 -5.36 -5.09 15.02
C PRO A 231 -6.60 -5.75 15.63
N TYR A 232 -7.03 -5.23 16.77
CA TYR A 232 -8.33 -5.51 17.41
C TYR A 232 -9.06 -4.19 17.72
N ASP A 233 -10.38 -4.20 17.66
CA ASP A 233 -11.28 -3.09 18.00
C ASP A 233 -11.76 -3.18 19.46
N GLU A 234 -11.91 -4.40 19.99
CA GLU A 234 -12.48 -4.65 21.32
C GLU A 234 -11.62 -5.60 22.17
N ILE A 235 -11.55 -5.33 23.47
CA ILE A 235 -10.90 -6.21 24.42
C ILE A 235 -11.73 -7.51 24.56
N GLY A 236 -11.07 -8.61 24.91
CA GLY A 236 -11.69 -9.92 25.09
C GLY A 236 -11.49 -10.79 23.85
N VAL A 237 -12.59 -11.25 23.25
CA VAL A 237 -12.53 -12.23 22.14
C VAL A 237 -11.77 -11.70 20.93
N ASP A 238 -11.98 -10.43 20.57
CA ASP A 238 -11.32 -9.85 19.38
C ASP A 238 -9.80 -9.71 19.60
N ARG A 239 -9.37 -9.17 20.75
CA ARG A 239 -7.94 -9.19 21.16
C ARG A 239 -7.35 -10.59 21.17
N ALA A 240 -8.03 -11.58 21.77
CA ALA A 240 -7.55 -12.96 21.81
C ALA A 240 -7.40 -13.57 20.41
N ARG A 241 -8.33 -13.26 19.48
CA ARG A 241 -8.21 -13.67 18.07
C ARG A 241 -7.04 -12.96 17.37
N ALA A 242 -6.81 -11.68 17.65
CA ALA A 242 -5.67 -10.95 17.11
C ALA A 242 -4.34 -11.58 17.58
N GLU A 243 -4.24 -11.97 18.86
CA GLU A 243 -3.07 -12.66 19.38
C GLU A 243 -2.78 -13.98 18.64
N LEU A 244 -3.79 -14.84 18.50
CA LEU A 244 -3.65 -16.12 17.78
C LEU A 244 -3.20 -15.90 16.33
N LYS A 245 -3.82 -14.92 15.64
CA LYS A 245 -3.45 -14.60 14.25
C LYS A 245 -2.03 -14.06 14.16
N SER A 246 -1.63 -13.14 15.04
CA SER A 246 -0.27 -12.60 15.04
C SER A 246 0.78 -13.69 15.26
N ARG A 247 0.55 -14.61 16.20
CA ARG A 247 1.45 -15.75 16.46
C ARG A 247 1.52 -16.71 15.27
N PHE A 248 0.38 -17.03 14.67
CA PHE A 248 0.34 -17.85 13.46
C PHE A 248 1.15 -17.21 12.33
N LEU A 249 0.93 -15.90 12.06
CA LEU A 249 1.62 -15.18 11.00
C LEU A 249 3.14 -15.14 11.21
N SER A 250 3.60 -14.84 12.43
CA SER A 250 5.05 -14.80 12.71
C SER A 250 5.70 -16.18 12.54
N GLN A 251 5.07 -17.24 13.06
CA GLN A 251 5.56 -18.61 12.93
C GLN A 251 5.59 -19.07 11.46
N PHE A 252 4.48 -18.89 10.74
CA PHE A 252 4.37 -19.27 9.34
C PHE A 252 5.41 -18.57 8.47
N ALA A 253 5.60 -17.26 8.64
CA ALA A 253 6.62 -16.53 7.90
C ALA A 253 8.03 -16.99 8.23
N ALA A 254 8.32 -17.22 9.51
CA ALA A 254 9.62 -17.71 9.93
C ALA A 254 9.92 -19.10 9.34
N GLU A 255 8.92 -20.00 9.25
CA GLU A 255 9.05 -21.31 8.61
C GLU A 255 9.32 -21.21 7.11
N VAL A 256 8.56 -20.37 6.40
CA VAL A 256 8.78 -20.11 4.96
C VAL A 256 10.20 -19.60 4.71
N ILE A 257 10.67 -18.64 5.51
CA ILE A 257 12.01 -18.06 5.37
C ILE A 257 13.09 -19.09 5.72
N ARG A 258 12.91 -19.91 6.76
CA ARG A 258 13.87 -20.98 7.11
C ARG A 258 14.01 -22.03 6.01
N ALA A 259 12.89 -22.38 5.36
CA ALA A 259 12.89 -23.39 4.31
C ALA A 259 13.60 -22.91 3.04
N GLU A 260 13.39 -21.66 2.64
CA GLU A 260 13.85 -21.14 1.35
C GLU A 260 15.16 -20.34 1.46
N PHE A 261 15.42 -19.70 2.62
CA PHE A 261 16.57 -18.82 2.86
C PHE A 261 17.22 -19.13 4.22
N PRO A 262 17.78 -20.35 4.43
CA PRO A 262 18.25 -20.81 5.75
C PRO A 262 19.34 -19.90 6.35
N GLU A 263 20.26 -19.37 5.55
CA GLU A 263 21.30 -18.45 6.02
C GLU A 263 20.71 -17.12 6.49
N LEU A 264 19.77 -16.56 5.74
CA LEU A 264 19.07 -15.33 6.10
C LEU A 264 18.24 -15.55 7.38
N ALA A 265 17.58 -16.70 7.50
CA ALA A 265 16.80 -17.05 8.67
C ALA A 265 17.62 -17.07 9.96
N GLY A 266 18.90 -17.42 9.89
CA GLY A 266 19.84 -17.34 11.02
C GLY A 266 20.07 -15.92 11.53
N LYS A 267 19.77 -14.91 10.71
CA LYS A 267 19.93 -13.47 11.02
C LYS A 267 18.59 -12.80 11.35
N MET A 268 17.49 -13.56 11.41
CA MET A 268 16.14 -13.04 11.61
C MET A 268 15.85 -12.75 13.09
N ALA A 269 15.56 -11.49 13.42
CA ALA A 269 14.97 -11.12 14.69
C ALA A 269 13.44 -11.15 14.57
N MET A 270 12.76 -12.02 15.32
CA MET A 270 11.30 -12.13 15.27
C MET A 270 10.64 -11.33 16.40
N ARG A 271 9.57 -10.58 16.08
CA ARG A 271 8.68 -9.92 17.03
C ARG A 271 7.22 -10.18 16.64
N THR A 272 6.40 -10.47 17.64
CA THR A 272 4.96 -10.66 17.48
C THR A 272 4.25 -9.62 18.31
N ALA A 273 3.20 -8.99 17.77
CA ALA A 273 2.48 -7.92 18.42
C ALA A 273 0.98 -7.95 18.11
N VAL A 274 0.20 -7.18 18.86
CA VAL A 274 -1.19 -6.83 18.54
C VAL A 274 -1.33 -5.31 18.58
N LEU A 275 -2.26 -4.76 17.78
CA LEU A 275 -2.52 -3.33 17.75
C LEU A 275 -3.93 -3.04 18.25
N ASP A 276 -4.07 -2.19 19.26
CA ASP A 276 -5.37 -1.58 19.56
C ASP A 276 -5.72 -0.57 18.44
N TRP A 277 -6.79 -0.86 17.70
CA TRP A 277 -7.19 -0.04 16.56
C TRP A 277 -7.67 1.36 16.95
N ARG A 278 -8.20 1.53 18.16
CA ARG A 278 -8.72 2.81 18.66
C ARG A 278 -7.60 3.70 19.17
N SER A 279 -6.74 3.15 20.04
CA SER A 279 -5.65 3.92 20.64
C SER A 279 -4.38 3.96 19.78
N ARG A 280 -4.30 3.13 18.72
CA ARG A 280 -3.11 2.94 17.88
C ARG A 280 -1.89 2.47 18.67
N HIS A 281 -2.13 1.84 19.82
CA HIS A 281 -1.07 1.30 20.66
C HIS A 281 -0.67 -0.10 20.21
N LEU A 282 0.63 -0.29 19.95
CA LEU A 282 1.22 -1.58 19.59
C LEU A 282 1.76 -2.27 20.84
N GLU A 283 1.22 -3.43 21.17
CA GLU A 283 1.64 -4.25 22.30
C GLU A 283 2.42 -5.46 21.79
N THR A 284 3.66 -5.64 22.25
CA THR A 284 4.44 -6.83 21.92
C THR A 284 3.97 -8.03 22.74
N LEU A 285 3.71 -9.13 22.06
CA LEU A 285 3.43 -10.40 22.69
C LEU A 285 4.77 -11.05 23.06
N GLY A 286 4.96 -11.35 24.34
CA GLY A 286 6.13 -12.10 24.80
C GLY A 286 6.32 -13.39 23.99
N GLY A 287 7.59 -13.72 23.71
CA GLY A 287 7.96 -15.02 23.17
C GLY A 287 7.58 -16.10 24.18
N GLN A 288 6.93 -17.16 23.73
CA GLN A 288 7.17 -18.43 24.39
C GLN A 288 8.52 -18.88 23.86
N ASP A 289 9.53 -18.83 24.72
CA ASP A 289 10.83 -19.45 24.48
C ASP A 289 10.66 -20.95 24.18
#